data_AF-G0U2F3-F1
#
_entry.id   AF-G0U2F3-F1
#
_cell.length_a   1.000
_cell.length_b   1.000
_cell.length_c   1.000
_cell.angle_alpha   90.00
_cell.angle_beta   90.00
_cell.angle_gamma   90.00
#
_symmetry.space_group_name_H-M   'P 1'
#
loop_
_entity.id
_entity.type
_entity.pdbx_description
1 polymer ?
#
loop_
_entity_poly.entity_id
_entity_poly.type
_entity_poly.pdbx_seq_one_letter_code
_entity_poly.pdbx_strand_id
1 'polypeptide(L)'
;MRRCRHVMNAMALYEFVDNNFLNNKRPPVPGGAWPIEVLRNKSLADLQQIWFLLLRERNMLSTMREHYLRHQEELGAMPAPSRHKMVEESMRNIKRVVKERDEEATARAVEIFKQRLERGIYRYPPGPPPPPGAHDKTIVVKVTLSRRVGEERLRELFGRYDVFESHKGIVRIELKLPDNILKQKEEAERRWTEYMAECSDVNAYQQWMRAAPSAYDYTEVELAPGVFANDVAGDTACDKDNDGSACGVVVAARVPVPPPKQSSPTTKNPLERFKMERRSYLARTVIQLGYFPNITSRAPQYETVEAIPRPTHPDEIEGPWEAYITYDRRDGLE
;
A
#
# COMPACT_ATOMS: atom_id res chain seq x y z
N MET A 1 35.25 -25.66 62.02
CA MET A 1 34.53 -24.85 61.01
C MET A 1 34.65 -23.37 61.36
N ARG A 2 35.60 -22.64 60.76
CA ARG A 2 35.70 -21.18 60.93
C ARG A 2 34.70 -20.52 59.99
N ARG A 3 33.60 -19.96 60.53
CA ARG A 3 32.75 -19.04 59.77
C ARG A 3 33.53 -17.76 59.58
N CYS A 4 34.05 -17.53 58.37
CA CYS A 4 34.49 -16.21 57.95
C CYS A 4 33.26 -15.29 58.00
N ARG A 5 33.13 -14.50 59.07
CA ARG A 5 32.28 -13.31 59.06
C ARG A 5 32.90 -12.36 58.04
N HIS A 6 32.36 -12.33 56.81
CA HIS A 6 32.58 -11.19 55.94
C HIS A 6 32.09 -9.97 56.73
N VAL A 7 33.03 -9.15 57.18
CA VAL A 7 32.70 -7.81 57.69
C VAL A 7 32.06 -7.11 56.50
N MET A 8 30.75 -6.90 56.57
CA MET A 8 30.00 -6.17 55.56
C MET A 8 30.66 -4.80 55.40
N ASN A 9 31.17 -4.51 54.21
CA ASN A 9 31.80 -3.23 53.94
C ASN A 9 30.72 -2.15 54.02
N ALA A 10 30.73 -1.35 55.09
CA ALA A 10 29.73 -0.31 55.33
C ALA A 10 29.64 0.69 54.16
N MET A 11 30.74 0.87 53.40
CA MET A 11 30.78 1.71 52.20
C MET A 11 29.70 1.34 51.17
N ALA A 12 29.39 0.05 51.02
CA ALA A 12 28.35 -0.38 50.08
C ALA A 12 26.95 0.09 50.50
N LEU A 13 26.70 0.28 51.82
CA LEU A 13 25.44 0.81 52.33
C LEU A 13 25.37 2.33 52.20
N TYR A 14 26.51 3.04 52.34
CA TYR A 14 26.57 4.49 52.15
C TYR A 14 26.14 4.90 50.74
N GLU A 15 26.37 4.06 49.72
CA GLU A 15 25.95 4.34 48.34
C GLU A 15 24.42 4.31 48.12
N PHE A 16 23.65 3.69 49.02
CA PHE A 16 22.18 3.69 48.97
C PHE A 16 21.57 4.96 49.58
N VAL A 17 22.37 5.78 50.27
CA VAL A 17 21.90 7.00 50.95
C VAL A 17 22.51 8.22 50.26
N ASP A 18 21.72 9.27 50.02
CA ASP A 18 22.22 10.48 49.38
C ASP A 18 23.22 11.20 50.30
N ASN A 19 24.44 11.43 49.80
CA ASN A 19 25.51 12.12 50.52
C ASN A 19 25.13 13.56 50.91
N ASN A 20 24.32 14.24 50.09
CA ASN A 20 23.87 15.59 50.41
C ASN A 20 22.89 15.55 51.60
N PHE A 21 22.00 14.56 51.63
CA PHE A 21 21.08 14.34 52.75
C PHE A 21 21.84 14.04 54.04
N LEU A 22 22.82 13.12 54.02
CA LEU A 22 23.66 12.79 55.18
C LEU A 22 24.40 14.00 55.77
N ASN A 23 24.80 14.94 54.91
CA ASN A 23 25.53 16.15 55.30
C ASN A 23 24.61 17.36 55.53
N ASN A 24 23.28 17.17 55.56
CA ASN A 24 22.28 18.24 55.70
C ASN A 24 22.44 19.37 54.63
N LYS A 25 22.85 19.00 53.41
CA LYS A 25 22.97 19.89 52.25
C LYS A 25 21.82 19.66 51.28
N ARG A 26 21.40 20.72 50.59
CA ARG A 26 20.39 20.59 49.52
C ARG A 26 20.99 19.87 48.31
N PRO A 27 20.40 18.77 47.80
CA PRO A 27 20.88 18.11 46.59
C PRO A 27 20.57 18.97 45.36
N PRO A 28 21.55 19.23 44.47
CA PRO A 28 21.32 19.96 43.23
C PRO A 28 20.57 19.11 42.20
N VAL A 29 19.88 19.79 41.27
CA VAL A 29 19.29 19.13 40.09
C VAL A 29 20.39 18.96 39.04
N PRO A 30 20.61 17.76 38.49
CA PRO A 30 21.63 17.53 37.46
C PRO A 30 21.22 18.10 36.10
N GLY A 31 22.17 18.14 35.16
CA GLY A 31 22.00 18.79 33.85
C GLY A 31 20.97 18.15 32.91
N GLY A 32 20.76 16.83 32.95
CA GLY A 32 19.76 16.16 32.11
C GLY A 32 19.86 14.64 32.05
N ALA A 33 18.91 14.02 31.35
CA ALA A 33 18.91 12.60 31.02
C ALA A 33 19.83 12.29 29.82
N TRP A 34 20.21 11.02 29.65
CA TRP A 34 20.95 10.57 28.48
C TRP A 34 20.07 10.60 27.23
N PRO A 35 20.38 11.46 26.23
CA PRO A 35 19.62 11.51 25.00
C PRO A 35 19.92 10.28 24.12
N ILE A 36 18.90 9.83 23.39
CA ILE A 36 19.01 8.64 22.54
C ILE A 36 20.12 8.76 21.48
N GLU A 37 20.32 9.95 20.92
CA GLU A 37 21.31 10.24 19.89
C GLU A 37 22.75 9.97 20.39
N VAL A 38 23.04 10.30 21.65
CA VAL A 38 24.34 10.03 22.26
C VAL A 38 24.50 8.53 22.54
N LEU A 39 23.45 7.87 23.02
CA LEU A 39 23.47 6.45 23.36
C LEU A 39 23.67 5.55 22.13
N ARG A 40 23.19 5.96 20.95
CA ARG A 40 23.43 5.26 19.69
C ARG A 40 24.92 5.15 19.33
N ASN A 41 25.71 6.14 19.73
CA ASN A 41 27.16 6.19 19.48
C ASN A 41 27.99 5.44 20.55
N LYS A 42 27.36 4.83 21.56
CA LYS A 42 28.05 4.09 22.63
C LYS A 42 28.14 2.60 22.33
N SER A 43 29.24 1.97 22.74
CA SER A 43 29.39 0.52 22.61
C SER A 43 28.40 -0.23 23.51
N LEU A 44 28.13 -1.51 23.25
CA LEU A 44 27.28 -2.31 24.15
C LEU A 44 27.87 -2.37 25.57
N ALA A 45 29.20 -2.42 25.68
CA ALA A 45 29.92 -2.43 26.95
C ALA A 45 29.75 -1.11 27.74
N ASP A 46 29.74 0.03 27.06
CA ASP A 46 29.47 1.32 27.70
C ASP A 46 28.00 1.44 28.09
N LEU A 47 27.07 0.97 27.25
CA LEU A 47 25.63 0.99 27.54
C LEU A 47 25.30 0.18 28.79
N GLN A 48 25.88 -1.01 28.97
CA GLN A 48 25.69 -1.80 30.20
C GLN A 48 26.30 -1.08 31.42
N GLN A 49 27.47 -0.45 31.27
CA GLN A 49 28.11 0.26 32.38
C GLN A 49 27.26 1.46 32.83
N ILE A 50 26.79 2.27 31.88
CA ILE A 50 25.89 3.39 32.15
C ILE A 50 24.57 2.88 32.76
N TRP A 51 24.04 1.75 32.27
CA TRP A 51 22.86 1.12 32.85
C TRP A 51 23.05 0.78 34.33
N PHE A 52 24.18 0.18 34.71
CA PHE A 52 24.47 -0.11 36.12
C PHE A 52 24.66 1.15 36.97
N LEU A 53 25.27 2.21 36.43
CA LEU A 53 25.36 3.50 37.12
C LEU A 53 23.97 4.10 37.37
N LEU A 54 23.11 4.11 36.34
CA LEU A 54 21.73 4.57 36.45
C LEU A 54 20.90 3.71 37.41
N LEU A 55 21.15 2.40 37.44
CA LEU A 55 20.47 1.48 38.33
C LEU A 55 20.82 1.77 39.80
N ARG A 56 22.10 2.02 40.10
CA ARG A 56 22.55 2.39 41.45
C ARG A 56 21.98 3.73 41.89
N GLU A 57 22.02 4.74 41.01
CA GLU A 57 21.40 6.04 41.23
C GLU A 57 19.88 5.92 41.47
N ARG A 58 19.18 5.12 40.67
CA ARG A 58 17.75 4.86 40.84
C ARG A 58 17.46 4.24 42.21
N ASN A 59 18.26 3.25 42.63
CA ASN A 59 18.08 2.58 43.91
C ASN A 59 18.26 3.57 45.08
N MET A 60 19.31 4.39 45.05
CA MET A 60 19.53 5.47 46.04
C MET A 60 18.37 6.46 46.07
N LEU A 61 17.91 6.94 44.90
CA LEU A 61 16.78 7.86 44.79
C LEU A 61 15.48 7.24 45.30
N SER A 62 15.24 5.94 45.06
CA SER A 62 14.10 5.22 45.60
C SER A 62 14.16 5.12 47.12
N THR A 63 15.34 4.82 47.70
CA THR A 63 15.55 4.80 49.15
C THR A 63 15.27 6.17 49.77
N MET A 64 15.76 7.26 49.14
CA MET A 64 15.47 8.61 49.62
C MET A 64 13.97 8.94 49.51
N ARG A 65 13.35 8.66 48.36
CA ARG A 65 11.91 8.88 48.18
C ARG A 65 11.09 8.16 49.24
N GLU A 66 11.41 6.91 49.52
CA GLU A 66 10.74 6.13 50.56
C GLU A 66 10.97 6.73 51.96
N HIS A 67 12.18 7.17 52.27
CA HIS A 67 12.48 7.83 53.54
C HIS A 67 11.67 9.12 53.76
N TYR A 68 11.59 9.98 52.73
CA TYR A 68 10.79 11.20 52.75
C TYR A 68 9.28 10.92 52.83
N LEU A 69 8.81 9.84 52.20
CA LEU A 69 7.41 9.40 52.33
C LEU A 69 7.08 8.92 53.74
N ARG A 70 8.00 8.18 54.39
CA ARG A 70 7.82 7.70 55.77
C ARG A 70 7.81 8.83 56.80
N HIS A 71 8.62 9.87 56.59
CA HIS A 71 8.78 11.01 57.51
C HIS A 71 8.27 12.32 56.88
N GLN A 72 7.17 12.25 56.14
CA GLN A 72 6.68 13.38 55.34
C GLN A 72 6.29 14.59 56.21
N GLU A 73 5.79 14.35 57.42
CA GLU A 73 5.44 15.41 58.38
C GLU A 73 6.70 16.13 58.91
N GLU A 74 7.82 15.42 59.07
CA GLU A 74 9.06 15.96 59.63
C GLU A 74 9.95 16.62 58.56
N LEU A 75 10.01 16.03 57.36
CA LEU A 75 10.98 16.40 56.32
C LEU A 75 10.35 17.14 55.12
N GLY A 76 9.03 17.11 54.99
CA GLY A 76 8.33 17.69 53.84
C GLY A 76 8.59 16.93 52.52
N ALA A 77 8.49 17.64 51.40
CA ALA A 77 8.65 17.06 50.07
C ALA A 77 10.12 16.79 49.72
N MET A 78 10.38 15.65 49.05
CA MET A 78 11.73 15.29 48.60
C MET A 78 12.32 16.38 47.67
N PRO A 79 13.54 16.87 47.95
CA PRO A 79 14.21 17.82 47.06
C PRO A 79 14.63 17.16 45.74
N ALA A 80 14.61 17.93 44.65
CA ALA A 80 15.03 17.49 43.30
C ALA A 80 14.36 16.19 42.78
N PRO A 81 13.01 16.06 42.82
CA PRO A 81 12.31 14.83 42.40
C PRO A 81 12.43 14.55 40.89
N SER A 82 12.84 15.54 40.09
CA SER A 82 13.10 15.41 38.65
C SER A 82 14.23 14.42 38.33
N ARG A 83 15.18 14.20 39.25
CA ARG A 83 16.26 13.21 39.10
C ARG A 83 15.71 11.83 38.75
N HIS A 84 14.62 11.42 39.41
CA HIS A 84 14.01 10.11 39.20
C HIS A 84 13.47 9.94 37.77
N LYS A 85 12.81 10.99 37.23
CA LYS A 85 12.31 11.00 35.85
C LYS A 85 13.44 10.96 34.83
N MET A 86 14.54 11.69 35.07
CA MET A 86 15.71 11.70 34.18
C MET A 86 16.40 10.34 34.11
N VAL A 87 16.52 9.64 35.24
CA VAL A 87 17.10 8.29 35.29
C VAL A 87 16.21 7.29 34.54
N GLU A 88 14.90 7.32 34.76
CA GLU A 88 13.95 6.45 34.04
C GLU A 88 13.96 6.69 32.53
N GLU A 89 14.02 7.95 32.11
CA GLU A 89 14.13 8.31 30.69
C GLU A 89 15.44 7.77 30.09
N SER A 90 16.57 7.96 30.78
CA SER A 90 17.87 7.43 30.36
C SER A 90 17.84 5.91 30.21
N MET A 91 17.27 5.20 31.18
CA MET A 91 17.13 3.73 31.13
C MET A 91 16.22 3.30 29.97
N ARG A 92 15.10 4.01 29.74
CA ARG A 92 14.21 3.73 28.60
C ARG A 92 14.93 3.92 27.27
N ASN A 93 15.74 4.96 27.15
CA ASN A 93 16.53 5.25 25.95
C ASN A 93 17.59 4.17 25.70
N ILE A 94 18.29 3.70 26.75
CA ILE A 94 19.24 2.57 26.64
C ILE A 94 18.51 1.31 26.15
N LYS A 95 17.38 0.95 26.76
CA LYS A 95 16.59 -0.22 26.36
C LYS A 95 16.16 -0.13 24.89
N ARG A 96 15.78 1.06 24.43
CA ARG A 96 15.42 1.31 23.04
C ARG A 96 16.59 1.09 22.10
N VAL A 97 17.77 1.64 22.39
CA VAL A 97 18.97 1.46 21.56
C VAL A 97 19.39 -0.01 21.49
N VAL A 98 19.35 -0.75 22.61
CA VAL A 98 19.66 -2.18 22.62
C VAL A 98 18.66 -2.97 21.78
N LYS A 99 17.36 -2.68 21.92
CA LYS A 99 16.31 -3.32 21.13
C LYS A 99 16.48 -3.06 19.63
N GLU A 100 16.76 -1.83 19.23
CA GLU A 100 17.03 -1.47 17.82
C GLU A 100 18.19 -2.33 17.26
N ARG A 101 19.28 -2.48 18.02
CA ARG A 101 20.44 -3.31 17.61
C ARG A 101 20.11 -4.81 17.56
N ASP A 102 19.34 -5.31 18.52
CA ASP A 102 18.93 -6.72 18.56
C ASP A 102 17.99 -7.07 17.41
N GLU A 103 17.09 -6.17 17.01
CA GLU A 103 16.20 -6.33 15.86
C GLU A 103 16.99 -6.42 14.55
N GLU A 104 17.97 -5.52 14.33
CA GLU A 104 18.87 -5.57 13.17
C GLU A 104 19.68 -6.87 13.12
N ALA A 105 20.24 -7.28 14.27
CA ALA A 105 21.01 -8.53 14.38
C ALA A 105 20.13 -9.76 14.10
N THR A 106 18.91 -9.77 14.63
CA THR A 106 17.94 -10.85 14.43
C THR A 106 17.52 -10.93 12.96
N ALA A 107 17.21 -9.80 12.31
CA ALA A 107 16.85 -9.78 10.90
C ALA A 107 17.95 -10.39 10.02
N ARG A 108 19.21 -10.00 10.24
CA ARG A 108 20.37 -10.59 9.54
C ARG A 108 20.55 -12.08 9.85
N ALA A 109 20.40 -12.48 11.11
CA ALA A 109 20.52 -13.89 11.50
C ALA A 109 19.44 -14.76 10.84
N VAL A 110 18.20 -14.26 10.75
CA VAL A 110 17.09 -14.94 10.07
C VAL A 110 17.35 -15.07 8.57
N GLU A 111 17.85 -14.02 7.92
CA GLU A 111 18.22 -14.07 6.50
C GLU A 111 19.30 -15.12 6.23
N ILE A 112 20.40 -15.10 7.00
CA ILE A 112 21.48 -16.08 6.90
C ILE A 112 20.96 -17.49 7.15
N PHE A 113 20.08 -17.67 8.14
CA PHE A 113 19.50 -18.97 8.45
C PHE A 113 18.62 -19.48 7.31
N LYS A 114 17.77 -18.63 6.70
CA LYS A 114 16.97 -19.00 5.52
C LYS A 114 17.85 -19.41 4.35
N GLN A 115 18.90 -18.64 4.04
CA GLN A 115 19.86 -19.00 2.99
C GLN A 115 20.56 -20.34 3.27
N ARG A 116 20.92 -20.62 4.52
CA ARG A 116 21.51 -21.91 4.92
C ARG A 116 20.51 -23.06 4.83
N LEU A 117 19.25 -22.80 5.16
CA LEU A 117 18.16 -23.78 5.06
C LEU A 117 17.86 -24.13 3.60
N GLU A 118 17.79 -23.14 2.72
CA GLU A 118 17.63 -23.32 1.26
C GLU A 118 18.77 -24.15 0.66
N ARG A 119 20.00 -23.98 1.16
CA ARG A 119 21.16 -24.80 0.76
C ARG A 119 21.09 -26.25 1.30
N GLY A 120 20.24 -26.54 2.28
CA GLY A 120 20.08 -27.89 2.82
C GLY A 120 21.30 -28.46 3.54
N ILE A 121 22.13 -27.61 4.17
CA ILE A 121 23.40 -28.05 4.79
C ILE A 121 23.23 -28.75 6.16
N TYR A 122 22.08 -28.58 6.80
CA TYR A 122 21.81 -29.12 8.13
C TYR A 122 21.37 -30.59 8.03
N ARG A 123 22.06 -31.48 8.75
CA ARG A 123 21.78 -32.93 8.76
C ARG A 123 21.99 -33.51 10.15
N TYR A 124 21.07 -34.37 10.57
CA TYR A 124 21.24 -35.29 11.68
C TYR A 124 21.07 -36.71 11.13
N PRO A 125 22.01 -37.68 11.36
CA PRO A 125 23.24 -37.63 12.19
C PRO A 125 24.34 -36.70 11.65
N PRO A 126 25.37 -36.35 12.45
CA PRO A 126 26.42 -35.42 12.04
C PRO A 126 27.25 -35.99 10.88
N GLY A 127 27.30 -35.25 9.78
CA GLY A 127 28.06 -35.59 8.57
C GLY A 127 27.62 -34.71 7.39
N PRO A 128 28.42 -34.66 6.30
CA PRO A 128 28.02 -33.91 5.12
C PRO A 128 26.74 -34.48 4.50
N PRO A 129 25.85 -33.65 3.92
CA PRO A 129 24.77 -34.16 3.09
C PRO A 129 25.34 -34.84 1.83
N PRO A 130 24.58 -35.77 1.23
CA PRO A 130 24.94 -36.30 -0.09
C PRO A 130 25.01 -35.15 -1.11
N PRO A 131 25.84 -35.27 -2.16
CA PRO A 131 26.01 -34.20 -3.14
C PRO A 131 24.68 -33.90 -3.87
N PRO A 132 24.38 -32.61 -4.14
CA PRO A 132 23.25 -32.23 -4.99
C PRO A 132 23.32 -32.96 -6.34
N GLY A 133 22.20 -33.50 -6.84
CA GLY A 133 22.18 -34.28 -8.08
C GLY A 133 22.39 -35.79 -7.93
N ALA A 134 22.93 -36.29 -6.81
CA ALA A 134 23.08 -37.74 -6.62
C ALA A 134 21.72 -38.45 -6.49
N HIS A 135 20.73 -37.77 -5.92
CA HIS A 135 19.36 -38.28 -5.78
C HIS A 135 18.43 -37.83 -6.91
N ASP A 136 18.85 -36.86 -7.73
CA ASP A 136 18.04 -36.34 -8.84
C ASP A 136 18.09 -37.33 -10.00
N LYS A 137 17.13 -38.25 -10.02
CA LYS A 137 16.93 -39.20 -11.13
C LYS A 137 16.03 -38.62 -12.22
N THR A 138 15.38 -37.49 -11.93
CA THR A 138 14.39 -36.84 -12.79
C THR A 138 15.02 -35.70 -13.60
N ILE A 139 14.41 -35.40 -14.74
CA ILE A 139 14.77 -34.24 -15.57
C ILE A 139 13.52 -33.42 -15.85
N VAL A 140 13.68 -32.10 -15.85
CA VAL A 140 12.63 -31.16 -16.24
C VAL A 140 12.90 -30.68 -17.66
N VAL A 141 11.99 -30.98 -18.58
CA VAL A 141 12.01 -30.48 -19.96
C VAL A 141 11.08 -29.29 -20.07
N LYS A 142 11.61 -28.17 -20.59
CA LYS A 142 10.84 -26.97 -20.88
C LYS A 142 10.40 -26.99 -22.35
N VAL A 143 9.09 -27.00 -22.59
CA VAL A 143 8.49 -26.91 -23.92
C VAL A 143 7.77 -25.58 -24.06
N THR A 144 8.04 -24.86 -25.13
CA THR A 144 7.33 -23.61 -25.48
C THR A 144 6.20 -23.91 -26.45
N LEU A 145 4.97 -23.61 -26.06
CA LEU A 145 3.75 -23.83 -26.84
C LEU A 145 3.18 -22.48 -27.27
N SER A 146 2.65 -22.36 -28.48
CA SER A 146 1.99 -21.12 -28.94
C SER A 146 0.61 -20.89 -28.31
N ARG A 147 -0.02 -21.97 -27.80
CA ARG A 147 -1.36 -21.97 -27.21
C ARG A 147 -1.39 -22.80 -25.94
N ARG A 148 -2.42 -22.56 -25.11
CA ARG A 148 -2.69 -23.40 -23.95
C ARG A 148 -3.11 -24.80 -24.40
N VAL A 149 -2.40 -25.81 -23.94
CA VAL A 149 -2.75 -27.23 -24.12
C VAL A 149 -3.10 -27.81 -22.75
N GLY A 150 -4.14 -28.63 -22.68
CA GLY A 150 -4.53 -29.30 -21.43
C GLY A 150 -3.43 -30.23 -20.91
N GLU A 151 -3.30 -30.33 -19.59
CA GLU A 151 -2.27 -31.16 -18.94
C GLU A 151 -2.37 -32.63 -19.31
N GLU A 152 -3.59 -33.18 -19.36
CA GLU A 152 -3.82 -34.57 -19.77
C GLU A 152 -3.40 -34.83 -21.21
N ARG A 153 -3.62 -33.86 -22.10
CA ARG A 153 -3.20 -33.99 -23.50
C ARG A 153 -1.68 -33.93 -23.63
N LEU A 154 -1.02 -33.08 -22.86
CA LEU A 154 0.45 -33.06 -22.78
C LEU A 154 0.98 -34.37 -22.21
N ARG A 155 0.35 -34.92 -21.17
CA ARG A 155 0.72 -36.21 -20.58
C ARG A 155 0.56 -37.36 -21.57
N GLU A 156 -0.48 -37.34 -22.40
CA GLU A 156 -0.69 -38.34 -23.43
C GLU A 156 0.37 -38.27 -24.53
N LEU A 157 0.66 -37.06 -25.02
CA LEU A 157 1.58 -36.82 -26.14
C LEU A 157 3.06 -37.02 -25.77
N PHE A 158 3.45 -36.57 -24.58
CA PHE A 158 4.82 -36.68 -24.07
C PHE A 158 5.02 -37.92 -23.20
N GLY A 159 3.96 -38.69 -22.95
CA GLY A 159 4.03 -39.91 -22.17
C GLY A 159 4.86 -40.98 -22.86
N ARG A 160 5.69 -41.67 -22.10
CA ARG A 160 6.49 -42.77 -22.62
C ARG A 160 5.63 -43.97 -22.98
N TYR A 161 5.89 -44.54 -24.15
CA TYR A 161 5.15 -45.69 -24.65
C TYR A 161 5.63 -47.03 -24.04
N ASP A 162 6.85 -47.08 -23.51
CA ASP A 162 7.44 -48.27 -22.88
C ASP A 162 7.03 -48.44 -21.41
N VAL A 163 6.46 -47.40 -20.79
CA VAL A 163 6.07 -47.39 -19.38
C VAL A 163 4.58 -47.75 -19.24
N PHE A 164 4.30 -48.95 -18.75
CA PHE A 164 2.95 -49.45 -18.48
C PHE A 164 2.41 -48.97 -17.12
N GLU A 165 2.40 -47.66 -16.91
CA GLU A 165 1.86 -47.02 -15.70
C GLU A 165 0.98 -45.83 -16.08
N SER A 166 0.04 -45.46 -15.22
CA SER A 166 -0.89 -44.35 -15.48
C SER A 166 -0.18 -43.02 -15.76
N HIS A 167 0.94 -42.78 -15.08
CA HIS A 167 1.72 -41.56 -15.21
C HIS A 167 2.64 -41.55 -16.44
N LYS A 168 2.79 -42.66 -17.16
CA LYS A 168 3.58 -42.80 -18.41
C LYS A 168 5.02 -42.24 -18.30
N GLY A 169 5.67 -42.41 -17.15
CA GLY A 169 7.02 -41.88 -16.89
C GLY A 169 7.11 -40.37 -16.64
N ILE A 170 5.98 -39.66 -16.48
CA ILE A 170 5.93 -38.23 -16.15
C ILE A 170 5.45 -38.04 -14.72
N VAL A 171 6.29 -37.42 -13.88
CA VAL A 171 5.97 -37.09 -12.48
C VAL A 171 4.92 -35.98 -12.42
N ARG A 172 5.17 -34.83 -13.06
CA ARG A 172 4.24 -33.70 -13.10
C ARG A 172 4.47 -32.80 -14.32
N ILE A 173 3.45 -32.04 -14.67
CA ILE A 173 3.44 -31.05 -15.75
C ILE A 173 3.01 -29.72 -15.13
N GLU A 174 3.82 -28.68 -15.25
CA GLU A 174 3.47 -27.32 -14.81
C GLU A 174 3.41 -26.37 -16.00
N LEU A 175 2.26 -25.74 -16.25
CA LEU A 175 2.14 -24.71 -17.28
C LEU A 175 2.25 -23.32 -16.64
N LYS A 176 3.14 -22.49 -17.19
CA LYS A 176 3.34 -21.11 -16.75
C LYS A 176 3.34 -20.17 -17.96
N LEU A 177 2.77 -18.98 -17.75
CA LEU A 177 2.93 -17.86 -18.66
C LEU A 177 4.14 -17.03 -18.20
N PRO A 178 5.03 -16.60 -19.12
CA PRO A 178 6.10 -15.67 -18.78
C PRO A 178 5.56 -14.34 -18.24
N ASP A 179 6.27 -13.73 -17.28
CA ASP A 179 5.87 -12.47 -16.64
C ASP A 179 5.65 -11.32 -17.65
N ASN A 180 6.43 -11.29 -18.73
CA ASN A 180 6.29 -10.29 -19.79
C ASN A 180 4.94 -10.39 -20.49
N ILE A 181 4.48 -11.61 -20.79
CA ILE A 181 3.20 -11.87 -21.44
C ILE A 181 2.05 -11.65 -20.46
N LEU A 182 2.24 -12.00 -19.19
CA LEU A 182 1.25 -11.75 -18.15
C LEU A 182 0.96 -10.24 -18.01
N LYS A 183 1.99 -9.41 -17.96
CA LYS A 183 1.86 -7.94 -17.98
C LYS A 183 1.18 -7.44 -19.25
N GLN A 184 1.54 -7.99 -20.41
CA GLN A 184 0.91 -7.62 -21.68
C GLN A 184 -0.59 -7.93 -21.70
N LYS A 185 -1.00 -9.08 -21.13
CA LYS A 185 -2.43 -9.43 -20.98
C LYS A 185 -3.17 -8.50 -20.04
N GLU A 186 -2.57 -8.17 -18.89
CA GLU A 186 -3.13 -7.21 -17.93
C GLU A 186 -3.33 -5.82 -18.57
N GLU A 187 -2.35 -5.34 -19.36
CA GLU A 187 -2.49 -4.10 -20.11
C GLU A 187 -3.57 -4.16 -21.19
N ALA A 188 -3.67 -5.29 -21.91
CA ALA A 188 -4.70 -5.51 -22.92
C ALA A 188 -6.10 -5.54 -22.29
N GLU A 189 -6.24 -6.15 -21.12
CA GLU A 189 -7.51 -6.22 -20.38
C GLU A 189 -7.93 -4.83 -19.92
N ARG A 190 -7.00 -4.06 -19.36
CA ARG A 190 -7.26 -2.65 -19.00
C ARG A 190 -7.74 -1.85 -20.22
N ARG A 191 -7.02 -1.93 -21.35
CA ARG A 191 -7.42 -1.25 -22.60
C ARG A 191 -8.78 -1.73 -23.11
N TRP A 192 -9.08 -3.02 -22.97
CA TRP A 192 -10.38 -3.57 -23.38
C TRP A 192 -11.51 -3.04 -22.50
N THR A 193 -11.30 -2.95 -21.18
CA THR A 193 -12.29 -2.35 -20.26
C THR A 193 -12.51 -0.87 -20.54
N GLU A 194 -11.45 -0.12 -20.82
CA GLU A 194 -11.52 1.30 -21.24
C GLU A 194 -12.31 1.42 -22.55
N TYR A 195 -11.99 0.60 -23.56
CA TYR A 195 -12.71 0.55 -24.83
C TYR A 195 -14.21 0.23 -24.65
N MET A 196 -14.55 -0.78 -23.85
CA MET A 196 -15.95 -1.15 -23.59
C MET A 196 -16.72 -0.02 -22.89
N ALA A 197 -16.08 0.67 -21.95
CA ALA A 197 -16.67 1.84 -21.29
C ALA A 197 -16.89 2.98 -22.29
N GLU A 198 -15.88 3.30 -23.12
CA GLU A 198 -16.00 4.32 -24.17
C GLU A 198 -17.09 4.00 -25.19
N CYS A 199 -17.19 2.75 -25.66
CA CYS A 199 -18.26 2.31 -26.56
C CYS A 199 -19.64 2.51 -25.93
N SER A 200 -19.79 2.16 -24.65
CA SER A 200 -21.03 2.35 -23.91
C SER A 200 -21.38 3.84 -23.77
N ASP A 201 -20.41 4.68 -23.39
CA ASP A 201 -20.58 6.11 -23.20
C ASP A 201 -20.96 6.82 -24.51
N VAL A 202 -20.27 6.50 -25.61
CA VAL A 202 -20.52 7.03 -26.96
C VAL A 202 -21.94 6.68 -27.42
N ASN A 203 -22.34 5.41 -27.26
CA ASN A 203 -23.67 4.96 -27.62
C ASN A 203 -24.76 5.67 -26.80
N ALA A 204 -24.58 5.72 -25.47
CA ALA A 204 -25.54 6.37 -24.56
C ALA A 204 -25.65 7.88 -24.81
N TYR A 205 -24.54 8.56 -25.16
CA TYR A 205 -24.55 9.99 -25.47
C TYR A 205 -25.28 10.29 -26.78
N GLN A 206 -25.02 9.51 -27.83
CA GLN A 206 -25.59 9.75 -29.17
C GLN A 206 -27.00 9.22 -29.35
N GLN A 207 -27.45 8.27 -28.54
CA GLN A 207 -28.81 7.71 -28.62
C GLN A 207 -29.86 8.83 -28.67
N TRP A 208 -29.68 9.88 -27.86
CA TRP A 208 -30.59 11.03 -27.80
C TRP A 208 -30.51 11.94 -29.03
N MET A 209 -29.33 12.06 -29.65
CA MET A 209 -29.16 12.79 -30.91
C MET A 209 -29.83 12.09 -32.08
N ARG A 210 -29.70 10.75 -32.14
CA ARG A 210 -30.28 9.92 -33.20
C ARG A 210 -31.81 9.82 -33.08
N ALA A 211 -32.34 9.87 -31.87
CA ALA A 211 -33.77 9.77 -31.59
C ALA A 211 -34.53 11.11 -31.74
N ALA A 212 -33.85 12.21 -32.05
CA ALA A 212 -34.48 13.50 -32.26
C ALA A 212 -35.23 13.56 -33.62
N PRO A 213 -36.42 14.18 -33.69
CA PRO A 213 -37.10 14.96 -32.65
C PRO A 213 -37.94 14.11 -31.66
N SER A 214 -38.03 14.56 -30.41
CA SER A 214 -38.83 13.93 -29.35
C SER A 214 -40.21 14.58 -29.20
N ALA A 215 -41.21 13.85 -28.72
CA ALA A 215 -42.53 14.41 -28.40
C ALA A 215 -42.46 15.54 -27.36
N TYR A 216 -41.51 15.46 -26.42
CA TYR A 216 -41.32 16.48 -25.38
C TYR A 216 -40.66 17.76 -25.90
N ASP A 217 -40.03 17.74 -27.08
CA ASP A 217 -39.51 18.97 -27.71
C ASP A 217 -40.65 19.89 -28.18
N TYR A 218 -41.86 19.33 -28.35
CA TYR A 218 -43.07 20.06 -28.75
C TYR A 218 -44.02 20.33 -27.57
N THR A 219 -43.55 20.22 -26.33
CA THR A 219 -44.37 20.50 -25.16
C THR A 219 -44.80 21.96 -25.13
N GLU A 220 -46.05 22.23 -24.73
CA GLU A 220 -46.55 23.60 -24.61
C GLU A 220 -45.88 24.31 -23.43
N VAL A 221 -45.14 25.39 -23.73
CA VAL A 221 -44.52 26.26 -22.73
C VAL A 221 -44.94 27.69 -23.02
N GLU A 222 -45.71 28.28 -22.11
CA GLU A 222 -46.10 29.69 -22.19
C GLU A 222 -44.90 30.56 -21.75
N LEU A 223 -44.34 31.30 -22.71
CA LEU A 223 -43.18 32.16 -22.48
C LEU A 223 -43.59 33.53 -21.95
N ALA A 224 -44.73 34.03 -22.43
CA ALA A 224 -45.40 35.23 -21.98
C ALA A 224 -46.91 35.03 -22.11
N PRO A 225 -47.75 35.82 -21.42
CA PRO A 225 -49.20 35.67 -21.48
C PRO A 225 -49.72 35.62 -22.92
N GLY A 226 -50.24 34.47 -23.34
CA GLY A 226 -50.76 34.24 -24.69
C GLY A 226 -49.71 34.02 -25.80
N VAL A 227 -48.44 33.76 -25.46
CA VAL A 227 -47.36 33.43 -26.40
C VAL A 227 -46.70 32.12 -25.99
N PHE A 228 -46.85 31.08 -26.80
CA PHE A 228 -46.29 29.75 -26.57
C PHE A 228 -45.03 29.51 -27.40
N ALA A 229 -44.12 28.70 -26.88
CA ALA A 229 -42.88 28.32 -27.57
C ALA A 229 -43.13 27.66 -28.95
N ASN A 230 -44.24 26.92 -29.08
CA ASN A 230 -44.64 26.26 -30.32
C ASN A 230 -45.21 27.21 -31.38
N ASP A 231 -45.68 28.41 -30.99
CA ASP A 231 -46.27 29.38 -31.93
C ASP A 231 -45.22 29.92 -32.92
N VAL A 232 -43.92 29.85 -32.55
CA VAL A 232 -42.79 30.30 -33.37
C VAL A 232 -42.37 29.25 -34.42
N ALA A 233 -42.82 27.99 -34.27
CA ALA A 233 -42.48 26.90 -35.18
C ALA A 233 -43.38 26.85 -36.45
N GLY A 234 -44.33 27.77 -36.57
CA GLY A 234 -45.26 27.88 -37.69
C GLY A 234 -44.87 28.97 -38.70
N ASP A 235 -45.05 28.66 -39.97
CA ASP A 235 -44.99 29.55 -41.15
C ASP A 235 -43.62 29.94 -41.69
N THR A 236 -42.82 28.95 -42.09
CA THR A 236 -41.97 29.09 -43.29
C THR A 236 -42.17 27.92 -44.23
N ALA A 237 -42.97 28.14 -45.27
CA ALA A 237 -42.80 27.48 -46.55
C ALA A 237 -41.50 28.02 -47.18
N CYS A 238 -40.35 27.58 -46.67
CA CYS A 238 -39.07 27.69 -47.36
C CYS A 238 -38.74 26.34 -47.98
N ASP A 239 -38.08 26.39 -49.13
CA ASP A 239 -37.85 25.29 -50.06
C ASP A 239 -37.51 23.95 -49.41
N LYS A 240 -37.97 22.88 -50.07
CA LYS A 240 -37.65 21.49 -49.75
C LYS A 240 -36.14 21.24 -49.78
N ASP A 241 -35.45 21.58 -48.72
CA ASP A 241 -34.26 20.84 -48.33
C ASP A 241 -34.74 19.48 -47.79
N ASN A 242 -34.10 18.43 -48.29
CA ASN A 242 -34.61 17.06 -48.33
C ASN A 242 -34.73 16.34 -46.96
N ASP A 243 -34.65 17.07 -45.85
CA ASP A 243 -34.82 16.59 -44.48
C ASP A 243 -35.95 17.39 -43.82
N GLY A 244 -37.08 16.73 -43.52
CA GLY A 244 -38.29 17.31 -42.95
C GLY A 244 -38.15 17.89 -41.54
N SER A 245 -37.28 18.89 -41.36
CA SER A 245 -37.01 19.57 -40.10
C SER A 245 -37.91 20.80 -39.97
N ALA A 246 -38.78 20.83 -38.96
CA ALA A 246 -39.56 22.01 -38.62
C ALA A 246 -38.63 23.16 -38.18
N CYS A 247 -38.64 24.28 -38.90
CA CYS A 247 -37.85 25.46 -38.59
C CYS A 247 -38.45 26.18 -37.36
N GLY A 248 -37.65 26.44 -36.33
CA GLY A 248 -38.06 27.20 -35.13
C GLY A 248 -38.30 26.39 -33.85
N VAL A 249 -38.29 25.05 -33.91
CA VAL A 249 -38.44 24.18 -32.73
C VAL A 249 -37.10 24.06 -31.97
N VAL A 250 -37.13 24.23 -30.64
CA VAL A 250 -35.96 24.01 -29.78
C VAL A 250 -35.83 22.53 -29.46
N VAL A 251 -35.03 21.81 -30.26
CA VAL A 251 -34.72 20.39 -30.03
C VAL A 251 -33.65 20.27 -28.96
N ALA A 252 -33.98 19.71 -27.80
CA ALA A 252 -33.08 19.67 -26.63
C ALA A 252 -31.73 18.99 -26.94
N ALA A 253 -31.75 17.93 -27.76
CA ALA A 253 -30.53 17.24 -28.17
C ALA A 253 -29.60 18.13 -29.00
N ARG A 254 -30.11 19.03 -29.85
CA ARG A 254 -29.29 19.87 -30.75
C ARG A 254 -28.76 21.15 -30.10
N VAL A 255 -29.06 21.39 -28.82
CA VAL A 255 -28.59 22.58 -28.09
C VAL A 255 -27.08 22.50 -27.86
N PRO A 256 -26.29 23.55 -28.19
CA PRO A 256 -24.86 23.55 -27.94
C PRO A 256 -24.55 23.52 -26.44
N VAL A 257 -23.83 22.50 -25.99
CA VAL A 257 -23.50 22.28 -24.58
C VAL A 257 -22.21 23.03 -24.19
N PRO A 258 -22.19 23.81 -23.10
CA PRO A 258 -20.97 24.46 -22.63
C PRO A 258 -19.98 23.45 -22.03
N PRO A 259 -18.66 23.72 -22.09
CA PRO A 259 -17.65 22.81 -21.54
C PRO A 259 -17.79 22.65 -20.01
N PRO A 260 -17.39 21.50 -19.45
CA PRO A 260 -17.48 21.25 -18.01
C PRO A 260 -16.62 22.23 -17.22
N LYS A 261 -17.22 22.91 -16.25
CA LYS A 261 -16.52 23.89 -15.42
C LYS A 261 -15.63 23.20 -14.39
N GLN A 262 -14.34 23.50 -14.43
CA GLN A 262 -13.38 23.05 -13.41
C GLN A 262 -13.38 24.00 -12.21
N SER A 263 -12.77 23.56 -11.09
CA SER A 263 -12.51 24.45 -9.95
C SER A 263 -11.68 25.65 -10.40
N SER A 264 -12.06 26.84 -9.95
CA SER A 264 -11.31 28.06 -10.25
C SER A 264 -9.84 27.91 -9.81
N PRO A 265 -8.86 28.31 -10.65
CA PRO A 265 -7.46 28.23 -10.28
C PRO A 265 -7.21 29.05 -9.01
N THR A 266 -6.25 28.61 -8.19
CA THR A 266 -5.92 29.30 -6.95
C THR A 266 -5.46 30.73 -7.23
N THR A 267 -5.90 31.67 -6.39
CA THR A 267 -5.45 33.07 -6.49
C THR A 267 -3.94 33.18 -6.27
N LYS A 268 -3.27 34.06 -7.03
CA LYS A 268 -1.83 34.35 -6.85
C LYS A 268 -1.50 34.92 -5.46
N ASN A 269 -2.46 35.63 -4.84
CA ASN A 269 -2.31 36.15 -3.49
C ASN A 269 -2.41 35.01 -2.45
N PRO A 270 -1.36 34.78 -1.62
CA PRO A 270 -1.35 33.70 -0.64
C PRO A 270 -2.45 33.83 0.44
N LEU A 271 -2.75 35.04 0.88
CA LEU A 271 -3.77 35.27 1.92
C LEU A 271 -5.17 34.91 1.41
N GLU A 272 -5.49 35.32 0.18
CA GLU A 272 -6.77 34.96 -0.45
C GLU A 272 -6.86 33.46 -0.72
N ARG A 273 -5.75 32.81 -1.09
CA ARG A 273 -5.70 31.35 -1.23
C ARG A 273 -6.03 30.65 0.08
N PHE A 274 -5.39 31.03 1.19
CA PHE A 274 -5.70 30.46 2.50
C PHE A 274 -7.15 30.73 2.95
N LYS A 275 -7.68 31.92 2.65
CA LYS A 275 -9.11 32.23 2.91
C LYS A 275 -10.03 31.31 2.11
N MET A 276 -9.72 31.03 0.84
CA MET A 276 -10.49 30.11 -0.01
C MET A 276 -10.39 28.66 0.47
N GLU A 277 -9.20 28.19 0.83
CA GLU A 277 -8.97 26.84 1.37
C GLU A 277 -9.71 26.61 2.70
N ARG A 278 -9.79 27.64 3.55
CA ARG A 278 -10.51 27.59 4.85
C ARG A 278 -12.04 27.61 4.71
N ARG A 279 -12.60 27.86 3.52
CA ARG A 279 -14.06 27.85 3.33
C ARG A 279 -14.62 26.44 3.58
N SER A 280 -15.89 26.37 3.96
CA SER A 280 -16.61 25.11 4.09
C SER A 280 -16.61 24.32 2.77
N TYR A 281 -16.74 22.99 2.83
CA TYR A 281 -16.85 22.14 1.65
C TYR A 281 -17.96 22.61 0.70
N LEU A 282 -19.15 22.93 1.22
CA LEU A 282 -20.28 23.43 0.43
C LEU A 282 -20.01 24.78 -0.24
N ALA A 283 -19.17 25.63 0.36
CA ALA A 283 -18.78 26.90 -0.24
C ALA A 283 -17.66 26.73 -1.30
N ARG A 284 -17.03 25.55 -1.37
CA ARG A 284 -15.99 25.20 -2.34
C ARG A 284 -16.53 24.37 -3.51
N THR A 285 -17.74 23.82 -3.41
CA THR A 285 -18.34 23.07 -4.52
C THR A 285 -18.55 23.96 -5.74
N VAL A 286 -18.21 23.45 -6.92
CA VAL A 286 -18.37 24.16 -8.19
C VAL A 286 -19.81 24.00 -8.68
N ILE A 287 -20.47 25.09 -9.02
CA ILE A 287 -21.83 25.10 -9.57
C ILE A 287 -21.77 25.57 -11.04
N GLN A 288 -22.43 24.83 -11.93
CA GLN A 288 -22.59 25.17 -13.35
C GLN A 288 -24.07 25.19 -13.77
N LEU A 289 -24.81 24.10 -13.58
CA LEU A 289 -26.24 24.01 -13.97
C LEU A 289 -27.21 24.20 -12.79
N GLY A 290 -26.76 24.00 -11.54
CA GLY A 290 -27.59 24.16 -10.34
C GLY A 290 -28.40 22.93 -9.92
N TYR A 291 -28.78 22.07 -10.88
CA TYR A 291 -29.46 20.78 -10.65
C TYR A 291 -28.61 19.61 -11.18
N PHE A 292 -28.96 18.36 -10.84
CA PHE A 292 -28.24 17.18 -11.33
C PHE A 292 -28.17 17.14 -12.88
N PRO A 293 -27.01 16.83 -13.51
CA PRO A 293 -25.72 16.39 -12.93
C PRO A 293 -24.80 17.52 -12.43
N ASN A 294 -25.28 18.77 -12.39
CA ASN A 294 -24.62 20.04 -12.04
C ASN A 294 -23.49 20.45 -12.99
N ILE A 295 -22.63 19.53 -13.41
CA ILE A 295 -21.57 19.75 -14.39
C ILE A 295 -21.95 19.03 -15.68
N THR A 296 -21.73 19.69 -16.83
CA THR A 296 -22.02 19.09 -18.14
C THR A 296 -21.11 17.88 -18.40
N SER A 297 -21.63 16.86 -19.06
CA SER A 297 -20.81 15.73 -19.48
C SER A 297 -19.78 16.17 -20.52
N ARG A 298 -18.61 15.53 -20.52
CA ARG A 298 -17.61 15.73 -21.56
C ARG A 298 -18.10 15.02 -22.83
N ALA A 299 -18.13 15.73 -23.95
CA ALA A 299 -18.45 15.12 -25.23
C ALA A 299 -17.45 13.99 -25.55
N PRO A 300 -17.91 12.82 -26.01
CA PRO A 300 -17.02 11.75 -26.43
C PRO A 300 -16.17 12.20 -27.62
N GLN A 301 -15.00 11.57 -27.79
CA GLN A 301 -14.11 11.87 -28.91
C GLN A 301 -14.63 11.35 -30.26
N TYR A 302 -15.50 10.33 -30.22
CA TYR A 302 -16.01 9.64 -31.40
C TYR A 302 -17.53 9.81 -31.54
N GLU A 303 -18.00 9.89 -32.78
CA GLU A 303 -19.41 10.06 -33.16
C GLU A 303 -20.16 8.76 -33.48
N THR A 304 -19.47 7.63 -33.50
CA THR A 304 -20.08 6.31 -33.64
C THR A 304 -19.23 5.28 -32.89
N VAL A 305 -19.85 4.18 -32.47
CA VAL A 305 -19.13 3.08 -31.81
C VAL A 305 -18.13 2.42 -32.76
N GLU A 306 -18.48 2.33 -34.05
CA GLU A 306 -17.61 1.74 -35.09
C GLU A 306 -16.36 2.57 -35.38
N ALA A 307 -16.38 3.88 -35.10
CA ALA A 307 -15.22 4.75 -35.28
C ALA A 307 -14.17 4.59 -34.16
N ILE A 308 -14.53 3.96 -33.04
CA ILE A 308 -13.62 3.75 -31.91
C ILE A 308 -12.65 2.62 -32.28
N PRO A 309 -11.32 2.83 -32.20
CA PRO A 309 -10.35 1.81 -32.56
C PRO A 309 -10.42 0.64 -31.57
N ARG A 310 -10.81 -0.54 -32.06
CA ARG A 310 -10.87 -1.77 -31.26
C ARG A 310 -9.45 -2.21 -30.84
N PRO A 311 -9.12 -2.29 -29.53
CA PRO A 311 -7.85 -2.83 -29.07
C PRO A 311 -7.84 -4.36 -29.19
N THR A 312 -6.65 -4.96 -29.06
CA THR A 312 -6.49 -6.42 -28.98
C THR A 312 -7.14 -6.96 -27.71
N HIS A 313 -7.98 -7.98 -27.84
CA HIS A 313 -8.59 -8.65 -26.69
C HIS A 313 -7.54 -9.50 -25.94
N PRO A 314 -7.58 -9.64 -24.60
CA PRO A 314 -6.64 -10.47 -23.84
C PRO A 314 -6.55 -11.92 -24.33
N ASP A 315 -7.68 -12.49 -24.77
CA ASP A 315 -7.75 -13.86 -25.29
C ASP A 315 -7.17 -14.02 -26.69
N GLU A 316 -7.09 -12.95 -27.48
CA GLU A 316 -6.41 -12.97 -28.79
C GLU A 316 -4.89 -13.12 -28.61
N ILE A 317 -4.38 -12.67 -27.46
CA ILE A 317 -2.98 -12.83 -27.08
C ILE A 317 -2.84 -14.18 -26.38
N GLU A 318 -2.79 -15.27 -27.15
CA GLU A 318 -2.62 -16.60 -26.54
C GLU A 318 -1.29 -16.71 -25.79
N GLY A 319 -0.24 -16.15 -26.40
CA GLY A 319 1.13 -16.01 -25.87
C GLY A 319 1.89 -17.35 -25.79
N PRO A 320 3.23 -17.33 -25.76
CA PRO A 320 3.99 -18.55 -25.51
C PRO A 320 3.73 -19.07 -24.10
N TRP A 321 3.21 -20.29 -24.00
CA TRP A 321 3.07 -21.04 -22.76
C TRP A 321 4.34 -21.87 -22.54
N GLU A 322 4.86 -21.84 -21.33
CA GLU A 322 6.00 -22.66 -20.92
C GLU A 322 5.48 -23.86 -20.13
N ALA A 323 5.56 -25.05 -20.72
CA ALA A 323 5.24 -26.31 -20.07
C ALA A 323 6.52 -26.94 -19.52
N TYR A 324 6.59 -27.12 -18.21
CA TYR A 324 7.67 -27.78 -17.49
C TYR A 324 7.25 -29.22 -17.20
N ILE A 325 7.77 -30.17 -17.96
CA ILE A 325 7.46 -31.60 -17.84
C ILE A 325 8.58 -32.27 -17.05
N THR A 326 8.24 -32.83 -15.89
CA THR A 326 9.21 -33.56 -15.05
C THR A 326 9.11 -35.05 -15.36
N TYR A 327 10.13 -35.61 -16.00
CA TYR A 327 10.22 -37.04 -16.28
C TYR A 327 10.84 -37.80 -15.11
N ASP A 328 10.44 -39.06 -14.94
CA ASP A 328 10.97 -39.95 -13.90
C ASP A 328 12.42 -40.40 -14.19
N ARG A 329 12.79 -40.51 -15.47
CA ARG A 329 14.13 -40.90 -15.92
C ARG A 329 14.94 -39.70 -16.46
N ARG A 330 16.25 -39.91 -16.61
CA ARG A 330 17.23 -38.91 -17.08
C ARG A 330 17.32 -38.75 -18.61
N ASP A 331 16.65 -39.59 -19.37
CA ASP A 331 16.56 -39.56 -20.82
C ASP A 331 15.26 -38.86 -21.27
N GLY A 332 14.83 -37.81 -20.55
CA GLY A 332 13.57 -37.13 -20.84
C GLY A 332 13.61 -36.20 -22.06
N LEU A 333 14.81 -35.78 -22.49
CA LEU A 333 15.01 -34.90 -23.64
C LEU A 333 15.28 -35.67 -24.95
N GLU A 334 15.79 -36.91 -24.83
CA GLU A 334 16.09 -37.81 -25.95
C GLU A 334 14.83 -38.51 -26.44
#